data_AF-A0A954JM45-F1
#
_entry.id   AF-A0A954JM45-F1
#
_cell.length_a   1.000
_cell.length_b   1.000
_cell.length_c   1.000
_cell.angle_alpha   90.00
_cell.angle_beta   90.00
_cell.angle_gamma   90.00
#
_symmetry.space_group_name_H-M   'P 1'
#
loop_
_entity.id
_entity.type
_entity.pdbx_description
1 polymer ?
#
loop_
_entity_poly.entity_id
_entity_poly.type
_entity_poly.pdbx_seq_one_letter_code
_entity_poly.pdbx_strand_id
1 'polypeptide(L)'
;MSGSSPLSNDSADICGLPIRDEAAGRDPLERIASDYLESLRKGTPIDLEEIVRQYPEFEGELREFLPLVAAMETWKSQQEMQTLRRPLPETFEITRLGDCRIVREIARGGMGVVFEAEQEPIGRKVAVKLLPWRFPRHSKWCQQFLSEARIAAG
;
A
#
# COMPACT_ATOMS: atom_id res chain seq x y z
N MET A 1 7.35 36.43 -37.20
CA MET A 1 5.91 36.26 -36.92
C MET A 1 5.51 34.95 -37.57
N SER A 2 5.65 33.85 -36.82
CA SER A 2 4.53 33.11 -36.20
C SER A 2 4.09 31.99 -37.15
N GLY A 3 4.06 30.71 -36.79
CA GLY A 3 4.37 30.01 -35.55
C GLY A 3 4.41 28.50 -35.84
N SER A 4 5.20 27.80 -35.03
CA SER A 4 5.40 26.35 -35.04
C SER A 4 4.16 25.59 -34.55
N SER A 5 3.94 24.39 -35.10
CA SER A 5 3.10 23.30 -34.57
C SER A 5 3.49 22.94 -33.10
N PRO A 6 2.72 22.17 -32.28
CA PRO A 6 2.38 20.78 -32.62
C PRO A 6 1.21 20.05 -31.88
N LEU A 7 0.96 18.83 -32.35
CA LEU A 7 0.50 17.62 -31.62
C LEU A 7 -0.95 17.50 -31.13
N SER A 8 -1.67 16.65 -31.87
CA SER A 8 -2.76 15.79 -31.39
C SER A 8 -2.36 15.09 -30.09
N ASN A 9 -3.16 15.28 -29.04
CA ASN A 9 -3.04 14.53 -27.80
C ASN A 9 -4.08 13.40 -27.83
N ASP A 10 -3.61 12.16 -27.91
CA ASP A 10 -4.39 10.93 -27.75
C ASP A 10 -4.96 10.92 -26.32
N SER A 11 -6.22 11.33 -26.17
CA SER A 11 -6.99 11.16 -24.95
C SER A 11 -7.38 9.68 -24.82
N ALA A 12 -6.54 8.89 -24.15
CA ALA A 12 -6.99 7.64 -23.59
C ALA A 12 -7.96 7.97 -22.45
N ASP A 13 -9.25 8.01 -22.76
CA ASP A 13 -10.32 8.14 -21.78
C ASP A 13 -10.22 6.96 -20.79
N ILE A 14 -9.75 7.25 -19.58
CA ILE A 14 -9.85 6.33 -18.46
C ILE A 14 -11.31 6.36 -17.99
N CYS A 15 -12.12 5.51 -18.62
CA CYS A 15 -13.50 5.28 -18.24
C CYS A 15 -13.54 4.56 -16.89
N GLY A 16 -14.07 5.20 -15.84
CA GLY A 16 -14.37 4.51 -14.58
C GLY A 16 -14.25 5.29 -13.28
N LEU A 17 -13.94 6.59 -13.30
CA LEU A 17 -14.08 7.45 -12.11
C LEU A 17 -14.91 8.67 -12.46
N PRO A 18 -15.84 9.11 -11.59
CA PRO A 18 -16.62 10.32 -11.84
C PRO A 18 -15.65 11.49 -12.06
N ILE A 19 -15.80 12.17 -13.20
CA ILE A 19 -15.06 13.40 -13.51
C ILE A 19 -15.51 14.44 -12.49
N ARG A 20 -14.57 14.91 -11.65
CA ARG A 20 -14.82 15.91 -10.60
C ARG A 20 -14.56 17.31 -11.11
N ASP A 21 -15.47 18.22 -10.77
CA ASP A 21 -15.30 19.66 -10.95
C ASP A 21 -14.27 20.18 -9.92
N GLU A 22 -13.16 20.78 -10.39
CA GLU A 22 -11.92 21.05 -9.64
C GLU A 22 -12.00 22.19 -8.60
N ALA A 23 -13.18 22.54 -8.09
CA ALA A 23 -13.37 23.78 -7.33
C ALA A 23 -13.85 23.61 -5.87
N ALA A 24 -13.27 22.70 -5.08
CA ALA A 24 -13.39 22.76 -3.61
C ALA A 24 -12.32 21.89 -2.93
N GLY A 25 -11.65 22.40 -1.89
CA GLY A 25 -10.65 21.65 -1.12
C GLY A 25 -11.20 20.30 -0.63
N ARG A 26 -10.45 19.21 -0.89
CA ARG A 26 -10.82 17.79 -0.68
C ARG A 26 -12.33 17.58 -0.58
N ASP A 27 -12.95 17.39 -1.74
CA ASP A 27 -14.33 16.94 -1.92
C ASP A 27 -14.77 16.03 -0.74
N PRO A 28 -15.85 16.38 -0.01
CA PRO A 28 -16.31 15.66 1.17
C PRO A 28 -16.43 14.14 0.97
N LEU A 29 -16.81 13.69 -0.22
CA LEU A 29 -16.94 12.28 -0.57
C LEU A 29 -15.57 11.59 -0.59
N GLU A 30 -14.52 12.28 -1.03
CA GLU A 30 -13.14 11.78 -1.04
C GLU A 30 -12.63 11.53 0.39
N ARG A 31 -12.96 12.45 1.30
CA ARG A 31 -12.63 12.32 2.72
C ARG A 31 -13.38 11.14 3.35
N ILE A 32 -14.68 11.05 3.11
CA ILE A 32 -15.51 9.94 3.63
C ILE A 32 -15.00 8.59 3.12
N ALA A 33 -14.69 8.49 1.82
CA ALA A 33 -14.13 7.27 1.24
C ALA A 33 -12.75 6.91 1.82
N SER A 34 -11.92 7.90 2.10
CA SER A 34 -10.61 7.70 2.74
C SER A 34 -10.76 7.16 4.16
N ASP A 35 -11.65 7.74 4.96
CA ASP A 35 -11.91 7.31 6.34
C ASP A 35 -12.52 5.90 6.37
N TYR A 36 -13.45 5.62 5.44
CA TYR A 36 -14.03 4.29 5.26
C TYR A 36 -12.95 3.25 4.89
N LEU A 37 -12.08 3.54 3.93
CA LEU A 37 -10.93 2.68 3.57
C LEU A 37 -10.00 2.41 4.74
N GLU A 38 -9.69 3.43 5.55
CA GLU A 38 -8.88 3.24 6.75
C GLU A 38 -9.55 2.30 7.75
N SER A 39 -10.87 2.41 7.93
CA SER A 39 -11.63 1.53 8.83
C SER A 39 -11.57 0.06 8.39
N LEU A 40 -11.67 -0.20 7.08
CA LEU A 40 -11.51 -1.53 6.48
C LEU A 40 -10.11 -2.09 6.78
N ARG A 41 -9.07 -1.28 6.58
CA ARG A 41 -7.67 -1.67 6.83
C ARG A 41 -7.39 -1.96 8.31
N LYS A 42 -8.00 -1.17 9.21
CA LYS A 42 -7.94 -1.41 10.67
C LYS A 42 -8.72 -2.67 11.06
N GLY A 43 -9.64 -3.15 10.21
CA GLY A 43 -10.51 -4.30 10.46
C GLY A 43 -11.63 -3.99 11.43
N THR A 44 -12.00 -2.71 11.53
CA THR A 44 -13.15 -2.21 12.30
C THR A 44 -13.99 -1.37 11.32
N PRO A 45 -14.66 -2.04 10.36
CA PRO A 45 -15.40 -1.35 9.30
C PRO A 45 -16.49 -0.47 9.89
N ILE A 46 -16.57 0.78 9.45
CA ILE A 46 -17.71 1.66 9.75
C ILE A 46 -18.90 1.15 8.93
N ASP A 47 -20.07 1.07 9.56
CA ASP A 47 -21.30 0.68 8.86
C ASP A 47 -21.69 1.74 7.82
N LEU A 48 -22.05 1.30 6.62
CA LEU A 48 -22.46 2.16 5.51
C LEU A 48 -23.67 3.01 5.92
N GLU A 49 -24.65 2.40 6.60
CA GLU A 49 -25.87 3.10 7.02
C GLU A 49 -25.59 4.17 8.07
N GLU A 50 -24.54 3.99 8.87
CA GLU A 50 -24.10 5.01 9.82
C GLU A 50 -23.47 6.21 9.09
N ILE A 51 -22.69 5.97 8.04
CA ILE A 51 -22.11 7.02 7.20
C ILE A 51 -23.22 7.79 6.47
N VAL A 52 -24.18 7.08 5.86
CA VAL A 52 -25.33 7.70 5.17
C VAL A 52 -26.16 8.56 6.12
N ARG A 53 -26.37 8.11 7.37
CA ARG A 53 -27.10 8.90 8.38
C ARG A 53 -26.36 10.18 8.76
N GLN A 54 -25.02 10.15 8.75
CA GLN A 54 -24.18 11.31 9.04
C GLN A 54 -24.09 12.29 7.87
N TYR A 55 -24.28 11.82 6.64
CA TYR A 55 -24.15 12.59 5.40
C TYR A 55 -25.32 12.31 4.42
N PRO A 56 -26.57 12.64 4.80
CA PRO A 56 -27.74 12.33 3.98
C PRO A 56 -27.73 13.04 2.62
N GLU A 57 -27.05 14.18 2.51
CA GLU A 57 -26.91 14.93 1.25
C GLU A 57 -26.14 14.17 0.16
N PHE A 58 -25.32 13.18 0.54
CA PHE A 58 -24.53 12.34 -0.37
C PHE A 58 -25.04 10.90 -0.43
N GLU A 59 -26.24 10.59 0.07
CA GLU A 59 -26.75 9.22 0.21
C GLU A 59 -26.60 8.38 -1.07
N GLY A 60 -27.01 8.92 -2.22
CA GLY A 60 -26.92 8.22 -3.50
C GLY A 60 -25.47 7.90 -3.89
N GLU A 61 -24.59 8.90 -3.82
CA GLU A 61 -23.18 8.77 -4.16
C GLU A 61 -22.45 7.81 -3.20
N LEU A 62 -22.74 7.88 -1.89
CA LEU A 62 -22.14 7.01 -0.88
C LEU A 62 -22.53 5.55 -1.07
N ARG A 63 -23.81 5.29 -1.38
CA ARG A 63 -24.32 3.93 -1.63
C ARG A 63 -23.78 3.32 -2.91
N GLU A 64 -23.39 4.13 -3.89
CA GLU A 64 -22.74 3.65 -5.12
C GLU A 64 -21.23 3.49 -4.93
N PHE A 65 -20.57 4.49 -4.36
CA PHE A 65 -19.11 4.60 -4.36
C PHE A 65 -18.44 3.76 -3.28
N LEU A 66 -18.96 3.75 -2.05
CA LEU A 66 -18.29 3.05 -0.94
C LEU A 66 -18.23 1.52 -1.14
N PRO A 67 -19.27 0.83 -1.65
CA PRO A 67 -19.17 -0.60 -1.96
C PRO A 67 -18.12 -0.90 -3.04
N LEU A 68 -18.01 -0.05 -4.07
CA LEU A 68 -16.98 -0.19 -5.10
C LEU A 68 -15.58 -0.08 -4.49
N VAL A 69 -15.37 0.93 -3.64
CA VAL A 69 -14.12 1.14 -2.91
C VAL A 69 -13.79 -0.07 -2.01
N ALA A 70 -14.78 -0.62 -1.30
CA ALA A 70 -14.60 -1.81 -0.46
C ALA A 70 -14.21 -3.05 -1.28
N ALA A 71 -14.86 -3.25 -2.44
CA ALA A 71 -14.56 -4.35 -3.35
C ALA A 71 -13.13 -4.24 -3.89
N MET A 72 -12.70 -3.04 -4.28
CA MET A 72 -11.33 -2.79 -4.73
C MET A 72 -10.29 -3.03 -3.64
N GLU A 73 -10.54 -2.62 -2.39
CA GLU A 73 -9.65 -2.88 -1.27
C GLU A 73 -9.53 -4.38 -0.97
N THR A 74 -10.65 -5.10 -1.05
CA THR A 74 -10.69 -6.56 -0.88
C THR A 74 -9.90 -7.25 -1.98
N TRP A 75 -10.10 -6.84 -3.25
CA TRP A 75 -9.37 -7.40 -4.38
C TRP A 75 -7.86 -7.14 -4.29
N LYS A 76 -7.44 -5.93 -3.89
CA LYS A 76 -6.03 -5.60 -3.62
C LYS A 76 -5.47 -6.51 -2.53
N SER A 77 -6.18 -6.65 -1.42
CA SER A 77 -5.77 -7.54 -0.32
C SER A 77 -5.61 -9.00 -0.77
N GLN A 78 -6.50 -9.49 -1.63
CA GLN A 78 -6.42 -10.83 -2.21
C GLN A 78 -5.24 -10.99 -3.17
N GLN A 79 -5.00 -10.01 -4.04
CA GLN A 79 -3.83 -10.02 -4.94
C GLN A 79 -2.50 -9.97 -4.16
N GLU A 80 -2.44 -9.19 -3.08
CA GLU A 80 -1.30 -9.15 -2.18
C GLU A 80 -1.07 -10.52 -1.54
N MET A 81 -2.13 -11.15 -1.02
CA MET A 81 -2.07 -12.50 -0.45
C MET A 81 -1.60 -13.54 -1.48
N GLN A 82 -2.07 -13.44 -2.72
CA GLN A 82 -1.60 -14.30 -3.81
C GLN A 82 -0.12 -14.06 -4.13
N THR A 83 0.35 -12.81 -4.04
CA THR A 83 1.77 -12.50 -4.24
C THR A 83 2.63 -13.05 -3.10
N LEU A 84 2.17 -12.98 -1.85
CA LEU A 84 2.86 -13.60 -0.71
C LEU A 84 2.93 -15.13 -0.81
N ARG A 85 1.92 -15.74 -1.45
CA ARG A 85 1.91 -17.18 -1.75
C ARG A 85 2.85 -17.58 -2.88
N ARG A 86 3.32 -16.61 -3.66
CA ARG A 86 4.27 -16.88 -4.73
C ARG A 86 5.64 -17.18 -4.10
N PRO A 87 6.30 -18.29 -4.47
CA PRO A 87 7.58 -18.65 -3.87
C PRO A 87 8.60 -17.53 -4.09
N LEU A 88 9.28 -17.14 -3.01
CA LEU A 88 10.42 -16.22 -3.07
C LEU A 88 11.53 -16.86 -3.93
N PRO A 89 12.32 -16.06 -4.67
CA PRO A 89 13.48 -16.56 -5.40
C PRO A 89 14.38 -17.40 -4.49
N GLU A 90 14.85 -18.56 -4.96
CA GLU A 90 15.71 -19.44 -4.17
C GLU A 90 17.02 -18.74 -3.77
N THR A 91 17.52 -17.85 -4.63
CA THR A 91 18.73 -17.06 -4.39
C THR A 91 18.46 -15.56 -4.50
N PHE A 92 19.14 -14.79 -3.67
CA PHE A 92 19.19 -13.33 -3.75
C PHE A 92 20.64 -12.91 -4.02
N GLU A 93 20.91 -12.29 -5.15
CA GLU A 93 22.24 -11.74 -5.48
C GLU A 93 22.42 -10.35 -4.84
N ILE A 94 22.27 -10.28 -3.52
CA ILE A 94 22.38 -9.03 -2.75
C ILE A 94 23.58 -9.12 -1.84
N THR A 95 24.59 -8.28 -2.09
CA THR A 95 25.84 -8.24 -1.31
C THR A 95 25.89 -7.06 -0.34
N ARG A 96 25.15 -5.97 -0.61
CA ARG A 96 25.03 -4.79 0.24
C ARG A 96 23.63 -4.18 0.16
N LEU A 97 23.17 -3.64 1.29
CA LEU A 97 21.94 -2.86 1.38
C LEU A 97 22.20 -1.63 2.26
N GLY A 98 22.34 -0.46 1.63
CA GLY A 98 22.83 0.74 2.33
C GLY A 98 24.19 0.47 2.97
N ASP A 99 24.32 0.79 4.25
CA ASP A 99 25.54 0.56 5.04
C ASP A 99 25.69 -0.89 5.54
N CYS A 100 24.75 -1.78 5.22
CA CYS A 100 24.77 -3.16 5.67
C CYS A 100 25.39 -4.07 4.61
N ARG A 101 26.55 -4.67 4.91
CA ARG A 101 27.15 -5.73 4.11
C ARG A 101 26.47 -7.06 4.43
N ILE A 102 25.83 -7.67 3.44
CA ILE A 102 25.14 -8.96 3.62
C ILE A 102 26.17 -10.07 3.76
N VAL A 103 26.02 -10.89 4.80
CA VAL A 103 26.91 -12.03 5.10
C VAL A 103 26.30 -13.33 4.61
N ARG A 104 25.08 -13.64 5.05
CA ARG A 104 24.36 -14.87 4.68
C ARG A 104 22.88 -14.78 4.99
N GLU A 105 22.07 -15.60 4.33
CA GLU A 105 20.70 -15.87 4.74
C GLU A 105 20.68 -16.61 6.09
N ILE A 106 19.80 -16.19 7.00
CA ILE A 106 19.62 -16.82 8.31
C ILE A 106 18.21 -17.36 8.54
N ALA A 107 17.21 -16.86 7.80
CA ALA A 107 15.84 -17.39 7.84
C ALA A 107 15.06 -17.04 6.56
N ARG A 108 14.07 -17.87 6.23
CA ARG A 108 13.13 -17.66 5.11
C ARG A 108 11.74 -18.15 5.47
N GLY A 109 10.73 -17.42 5.04
CA GLY A 109 9.33 -17.81 5.22
C GLY A 109 8.38 -16.96 4.36
N GLY A 110 7.07 -17.14 4.56
CA GLY A 110 6.03 -16.49 3.75
C GLY A 110 6.02 -14.96 3.80
N MET A 111 6.65 -14.33 4.80
CA MET A 111 6.77 -12.87 4.90
C MET A 111 8.03 -12.31 4.25
N GLY A 112 9.03 -13.13 3.92
CA GLY A 112 10.31 -12.63 3.43
C GLY A 112 11.52 -13.49 3.80
N VAL A 113 12.70 -12.91 3.57
CA VAL A 113 14.00 -13.52 3.87
C VAL A 113 14.76 -12.62 4.84
N VAL A 114 15.39 -13.21 5.85
CA VAL A 114 16.23 -12.53 6.82
C VAL A 114 17.69 -12.87 6.55
N PHE A 115 18.52 -11.85 6.45
CA PHE A 115 19.96 -11.96 6.29
C PHE A 115 20.69 -11.49 7.56
N GLU A 116 21.77 -12.19 7.91
CA GLU A 116 22.82 -11.64 8.76
C GLU A 116 23.60 -10.63 7.92
N ALA A 117 23.79 -9.44 8.46
CA ALA A 117 24.57 -8.38 7.84
C ALA A 117 25.46 -7.68 8.87
N GLU A 118 26.49 -7.01 8.39
CA GLU A 118 27.38 -6.17 9.18
C GLU A 118 27.16 -4.71 8.78
N GLN A 119 26.80 -3.87 9.75
CA GLN A 119 26.60 -2.44 9.54
C GLN A 119 27.96 -1.71 9.60
N GLU A 120 28.41 -1.19 8.47
CA GLU A 120 29.65 -0.45 8.34
C GLU A 120 29.41 1.06 8.60
N PRO A 121 30.39 1.83 9.12
CA PRO A 121 31.71 1.38 9.58
C PRO A 121 31.72 0.84 11.02
N ILE A 122 30.58 0.87 11.73
CA ILE A 122 30.49 0.55 13.17
C ILE A 122 30.76 -0.94 13.47
N GLY A 123 30.69 -1.83 12.47
CA GLY A 123 31.01 -3.26 12.60
C GLY A 123 29.96 -4.06 13.37
N ARG A 124 28.75 -3.51 13.52
CA ARG A 124 27.66 -4.14 14.28
C ARG A 124 26.97 -5.21 13.44
N LYS A 125 26.81 -6.42 13.99
CA LYS A 125 25.95 -7.44 13.39
C LYS A 125 24.48 -7.05 13.51
N VAL A 126 23.77 -7.09 12.39
CA VAL A 126 22.34 -6.75 12.28
C VAL A 126 21.60 -7.80 11.46
N ALA A 127 20.29 -7.90 11.67
CA ALA A 127 19.40 -8.71 10.84
C ALA A 127 18.68 -7.81 9.83
N VAL A 128 18.78 -8.13 8.54
CA VAL A 128 18.10 -7.42 7.45
C VAL A 128 16.98 -8.31 6.92
N LYS A 129 15.73 -7.94 7.15
CA LYS A 129 14.56 -8.69 6.65
C LYS A 129 14.04 -8.04 5.37
N LEU A 130 14.21 -8.73 4.25
CA LEU A 130 13.68 -8.35 2.95
C LEU A 130 12.24 -8.83 2.82
N LEU A 131 11.36 -7.89 2.48
CA LEU A 131 9.96 -8.15 2.20
C LEU A 131 9.72 -8.11 0.67
N PRO A 132 8.80 -8.93 0.13
CA PRO A 132 8.40 -8.85 -1.28
C PRO A 132 8.06 -7.41 -1.71
N TRP A 133 8.46 -7.00 -2.92
CA TRP A 133 8.24 -5.64 -3.46
C TRP A 133 6.78 -5.16 -3.41
N ARG A 134 5.82 -6.09 -3.41
CA ARG A 134 4.38 -5.79 -3.34
C ARG A 134 3.83 -5.80 -1.91
N PHE A 135 4.67 -5.66 -0.89
CA PHE A 135 4.19 -5.44 0.48
C PHE A 135 3.55 -4.03 0.55
N PRO A 136 2.22 -3.91 0.72
CA PRO A 136 1.62 -2.61 0.95
C PRO A 136 2.15 -2.02 2.27
N ARG A 137 2.62 -0.78 2.20
CA ARG A 137 3.13 0.01 3.34
C ARG A 137 2.11 0.19 4.47
N HIS A 138 0.83 -0.10 4.22
CA HIS A 138 -0.28 0.06 5.16
C HIS A 138 -1.01 -1.25 5.52
N SER A 139 -0.48 -2.43 5.15
CA SER A 139 -1.09 -3.67 5.64
C SER A 139 -0.86 -3.86 7.13
N LYS A 140 -1.80 -4.56 7.79
CA LYS A 140 -1.63 -5.09 9.16
C LYS A 140 -0.27 -5.81 9.34
N TRP A 141 0.21 -6.48 8.30
CA TRP A 141 1.50 -7.17 8.29
C TRP A 141 2.70 -6.23 8.34
N CYS A 142 2.64 -5.06 7.70
CA CYS A 142 3.69 -4.05 7.81
C CYS A 142 3.76 -3.48 9.24
N GLN A 143 2.60 -3.22 9.86
CA GLN A 143 2.53 -2.81 11.26
C GLN A 143 3.11 -3.88 12.20
N GLN A 144 2.80 -5.15 11.96
CA GLN A 144 3.33 -6.27 12.75
C GLN A 144 4.85 -6.43 12.56
N PHE A 145 5.35 -6.29 11.33
CA PHE A 145 6.78 -6.25 11.04
C PHE A 145 7.50 -5.11 11.78
N LEU A 146 6.94 -3.89 11.75
CA LEU A 146 7.51 -2.75 12.46
C LEU A 146 7.45 -2.95 13.98
N SER A 147 6.40 -3.59 14.49
CA SER A 147 6.28 -3.95 15.90
C SER A 147 7.36 -4.96 16.32
N GLU A 148 7.57 -6.02 15.52
CA GLU A 148 8.65 -7.00 15.73
C GLU A 148 10.02 -6.33 15.71
N ALA A 149 10.27 -5.45 14.72
CA ALA A 149 11.54 -4.74 14.60
C ALA A 149 11.80 -3.82 15.79
N ARG A 150 10.77 -3.13 16.32
CA ARG A 150 10.90 -2.29 17.52
C ARG A 150 11.20 -3.11 18.78
N ILE A 151 10.60 -4.29 18.93
CA ILE A 151 10.87 -5.19 20.06
C ILE A 151 12.30 -5.74 19.99
N ALA A 152 12.79 -6.06 18.79
CA ALA A 152 14.14 -6.59 18.60
C ALA A 152 15.26 -5.52 18.67
N ALA A 153 14.90 -4.24 18.59
CA ALA A 153 15.84 -3.11 18.64
C ALA A 153 15.96 -2.46 20.03
N GLY A 154 15.15 -2.89 21.01
CA GLY A 154 15.27 -2.54 22.42
C GLY A 154 16.01 -3.61 23.21
#